data_AF-A0A8H3Z3S7-F1
#
_entry.id   AF-A0A8H3Z3S7-F1
#
_cell.length_a   1.000
_cell.length_b   1.000
_cell.length_c   1.000
_cell.angle_alpha   90.00
_cell.angle_beta   90.00
_cell.angle_gamma   90.00
#
_symmetry.space_group_name_H-M   'P 1'
#
loop_
_entity.id
_entity.type
_entity.pdbx_description
1 polymer ?
#
loop_
_entity_poly.entity_id
_entity_poly.type
_entity_poly.pdbx_seq_one_letter_code
_entity_poly.pdbx_strand_id
1 'polypeptide(L)'
;HPDKRSPDPARNETTETINENWVELTKAFKALTDEEVRRNFLEFGHPDGKQSFSIGIALPTFIITDGNGKYVLLGYISLLAVVLPYYVGKWWYGSQKTTKEGILVNSAGTLFQAFKEDIDAAGIITAVSGGEEYNELLTGEKADSGLSKIEQRVLAPGNLTPLAAGLSVKARQQLQDMDEGSRRKALALIWAHLGNIELDTEDLNAEKFESAVIAHKLNEAFTVIALHFGATAPVLASYNLSQCLIQAIPPGSSPLLQLPHFTPKVVEAIEGESARKHWSVQQFMALPASIRRSKVVGAGHMTGEQYQKAAVIAQQLPYLKVEKTFFKVHGEKFVTPNSLVQFVVKARVIPPGSSNVPAITDKDLEEVEKLDARGNAVDDENRVAPPLAHSPFFARDHSPRWHIFLADSKQGKIAVPPFTFSTFDKPLFTEDGTPTYNVQTLKMQFGAPPQAGRYTFQMNLVCDSYLGLDSQMHVTMEVEEASKAEAMVDDGEISEPDEDTIAGQMAQLRGGTVKRAQDSDDESDGSNTEGEDVGDDDTSETDTDTDEE
;
A
#
# COMPACT_ATOMS: atom_id res chain seq x y z
N HIS A 1 74.35 16.67 -2.81
CA HIS A 1 74.60 16.21 -1.44
C HIS A 1 73.41 16.65 -0.60
N PRO A 2 72.83 15.77 0.23
CA PRO A 2 71.59 16.05 0.97
C PRO A 2 71.73 17.29 1.86
N ASP A 3 72.89 17.48 2.49
CA ASP A 3 73.20 18.66 3.33
C ASP A 3 73.15 20.03 2.62
N LYS A 4 73.08 20.05 1.29
CA LYS A 4 72.97 21.29 0.49
C LYS A 4 71.54 21.62 0.08
N ARG A 5 70.57 20.75 0.37
CA ARG A 5 69.13 21.02 0.19
C ARG A 5 68.47 21.19 1.54
N SER A 6 67.60 22.19 1.66
CA SER A 6 66.70 22.33 2.80
C SER A 6 65.31 21.82 2.43
N PRO A 7 64.59 21.14 3.35
CA PRO A 7 63.22 20.68 3.10
C PRO A 7 62.32 21.86 2.71
N ASP A 8 61.56 21.72 1.61
CA ASP A 8 60.58 22.70 1.18
C ASP A 8 59.17 22.26 1.61
N PRO A 9 58.56 22.93 2.61
CA PRO A 9 57.23 22.57 3.12
C PRO A 9 56.12 22.73 2.08
N ALA A 10 56.30 23.58 1.07
CA ALA A 10 55.29 23.78 0.03
C ALA A 10 55.21 22.62 -0.97
N ARG A 11 56.22 21.73 -0.98
CA ARG A 11 56.30 20.54 -1.84
C ARG A 11 56.19 19.22 -1.07
N ASN A 12 55.91 19.28 0.23
CA ASN A 12 55.92 18.12 1.14
C ASN A 12 57.23 17.32 1.09
N GLU A 13 58.38 17.96 0.80
CA GLU A 13 59.68 17.29 0.84
C GLU A 13 60.15 17.21 2.29
N THR A 14 60.32 16.00 2.82
CA THR A 14 60.89 15.76 4.16
C THR A 14 62.40 15.53 4.07
N THR A 15 63.11 15.62 5.19
CA THR A 15 64.54 15.27 5.25
C THR A 15 64.81 13.83 4.81
N GLU A 16 63.84 12.93 5.05
CA GLU A 16 63.89 11.53 4.60
C GLU A 16 63.79 11.43 3.07
N THR A 17 62.85 12.14 2.43
CA THR A 17 62.71 12.13 0.96
C THR A 17 63.93 12.70 0.26
N ILE A 18 64.58 13.74 0.82
CA ILE A 18 65.83 14.29 0.27
C ILE A 18 66.97 13.28 0.35
N ASN A 19 67.05 12.52 1.44
CA ASN A 19 68.05 11.47 1.61
C ASN A 19 67.80 10.29 0.67
N GLU A 20 66.55 9.84 0.52
CA GLU A 20 66.16 8.78 -0.41
C GLU A 20 66.52 9.15 -1.85
N ASN A 21 66.13 10.36 -2.28
CA ASN A 21 66.48 10.88 -3.62
C ASN A 21 67.99 10.93 -3.84
N TRP A 22 68.77 11.27 -2.80
CA TRP A 22 70.22 11.25 -2.89
C TRP A 22 70.79 9.83 -3.00
N VAL A 23 70.22 8.87 -2.26
CA VAL A 23 70.58 7.46 -2.35
C VAL A 23 70.29 6.93 -3.75
N GLU A 24 69.13 7.24 -4.33
CA GLU A 24 68.77 6.86 -5.70
C GLU A 24 69.72 7.48 -6.73
N LEU A 25 70.01 8.78 -6.62
CA LEU A 25 71.00 9.46 -7.47
C LEU A 25 72.39 8.82 -7.36
N THR A 26 72.81 8.46 -6.15
CA THR A 26 74.10 7.80 -5.93
C THR A 26 74.11 6.40 -6.52
N LYS A 27 73.01 5.65 -6.39
CA LYS A 27 72.85 4.33 -6.99
C LYS A 27 72.83 4.40 -8.52
N ALA A 28 72.14 5.38 -9.10
CA ALA A 28 72.11 5.63 -10.55
C ALA A 28 73.50 6.02 -11.08
N PHE A 29 74.20 6.90 -10.35
CA PHE A 29 75.58 7.25 -10.68
C PHE A 29 76.49 6.02 -10.66
N LYS A 30 76.45 5.23 -9.58
CA LYS A 30 77.22 3.98 -9.47
C LYS A 30 76.88 2.99 -10.58
N ALA A 31 75.61 2.85 -10.95
CA ALA A 31 75.18 1.99 -12.05
C ALA A 31 75.72 2.45 -13.42
N LEU A 32 76.06 3.73 -13.60
CA LEU A 32 76.65 4.26 -14.83
C LEU A 32 78.19 4.25 -14.82
N THR A 33 78.82 4.33 -13.65
CA THR A 33 80.28 4.45 -13.53
C THR A 33 81.00 3.16 -13.15
N ASP A 34 80.30 2.22 -12.50
CA ASP A 34 80.86 0.96 -12.01
C ASP A 34 80.32 -0.21 -12.85
N GLU A 35 81.22 -0.96 -13.48
CA GLU A 35 80.88 -2.03 -14.42
C GLU A 35 80.19 -3.22 -13.71
N GLU A 36 80.47 -3.47 -12.42
CA GLU A 36 79.81 -4.55 -11.67
C GLU A 36 78.36 -4.18 -11.31
N VAL A 37 78.14 -2.95 -10.83
CA VAL A 37 76.81 -2.43 -10.50
C VAL A 37 75.97 -2.31 -11.77
N ARG A 38 76.58 -1.90 -12.88
CA ARG A 38 75.95 -1.87 -14.20
C ARG A 38 75.49 -3.27 -14.63
N ARG A 39 76.35 -4.28 -14.47
CA ARG A 39 75.97 -5.68 -14.78
C ARG A 39 74.82 -6.16 -13.90
N ASN A 40 74.86 -5.88 -12.60
CA ASN A 40 73.77 -6.25 -11.68
C ASN A 40 72.44 -5.58 -12.06
N PHE A 41 72.48 -4.31 -12.47
CA PHE A 41 71.29 -3.61 -12.95
C PHE A 41 70.76 -4.21 -14.26
N LEU A 42 71.63 -4.55 -15.21
CA LEU A 42 71.24 -5.19 -16.46
C LEU A 42 70.67 -6.60 -16.27
N GLU A 43 71.23 -7.36 -15.32
CA GLU A 43 70.85 -8.76 -15.10
C GLU A 43 69.62 -8.91 -14.18
N PHE A 44 69.48 -8.06 -13.15
CA PHE A 44 68.44 -8.19 -12.13
C PHE A 44 67.49 -6.99 -12.05
N GLY A 45 67.68 -5.95 -12.87
CA GLY A 45 66.84 -4.74 -12.89
C GLY A 45 67.06 -3.78 -11.72
N HIS A 46 68.03 -4.06 -10.84
CA HIS A 46 68.32 -3.26 -9.65
C HIS A 46 69.84 -3.21 -9.39
N PRO A 47 70.43 -2.05 -9.04
CA PRO A 47 71.89 -1.89 -8.91
C PRO A 47 72.52 -2.80 -7.84
N ASP A 48 71.73 -3.17 -6.83
CA ASP A 48 72.17 -4.04 -5.71
C ASP A 48 72.03 -5.56 -6.01
N GLY A 49 71.55 -5.95 -7.20
CA GLY A 49 71.38 -7.36 -7.60
C GLY A 49 70.01 -7.98 -7.25
N LYS A 50 69.93 -9.32 -7.25
CA LYS A 50 68.68 -10.08 -7.07
C LYS A 50 67.99 -9.80 -5.72
N GLN A 51 66.81 -9.20 -5.74
CA GLN A 51 65.98 -9.02 -4.56
C GLN A 51 65.14 -10.29 -4.27
N SER A 52 65.16 -10.79 -3.04
CA SER A 52 64.28 -11.88 -2.61
C SER A 52 62.91 -11.34 -2.17
N PHE A 53 61.85 -11.75 -2.86
CA PHE A 53 60.48 -11.50 -2.40
C PHE A 53 60.19 -12.37 -1.17
N SER A 54 59.95 -11.73 -0.02
CA SER A 54 59.41 -12.41 1.17
C SER A 54 57.94 -12.01 1.33
N ILE A 55 57.05 -13.01 1.30
CA ILE A 55 55.62 -12.81 1.58
C ILE A 55 55.42 -13.12 3.06
N GLY A 56 55.20 -12.07 3.86
CA GLY A 56 54.82 -12.22 5.26
C GLY A 56 53.30 -12.29 5.41
N ILE A 57 52.81 -13.21 6.24
CA ILE A 57 51.42 -13.18 6.71
C ILE A 57 51.35 -12.17 7.87
N ALA A 58 50.47 -11.17 7.78
CA ALA A 58 50.32 -10.10 8.78
C ALA A 58 49.62 -10.56 10.08
N LEU A 59 49.73 -11.84 10.45
CA LEU A 59 49.19 -12.36 11.70
C LEU A 59 50.23 -12.21 12.81
N PRO A 60 49.84 -11.74 14.01
CA PRO A 60 50.74 -11.65 15.15
C PRO A 60 51.39 -12.99 15.48
N THR A 61 52.70 -12.98 15.75
CA THR A 61 53.47 -14.20 16.04
C THR A 61 52.97 -14.93 17.29
N PHE A 62 52.36 -14.24 18.25
CA PHE A 62 51.82 -14.83 19.49
C PHE A 62 50.71 -15.87 19.27
N ILE A 63 50.01 -15.81 18.13
CA ILE A 63 48.95 -16.78 17.75
C ILE A 63 49.58 -18.12 17.34
N ILE A 64 50.80 -18.08 16.80
CA ILE A 64 51.48 -19.20 16.12
C ILE A 64 52.68 -19.72 16.94
N THR A 65 53.16 -18.96 17.93
CA THR A 65 54.23 -19.37 18.84
C THR A 65 53.91 -20.66 19.61
N ASP A 66 54.94 -21.50 19.79
CA ASP A 66 54.85 -22.81 20.46
C ASP A 66 54.12 -22.74 21.80
N GLY A 67 52.95 -23.40 21.88
CA GLY A 67 52.11 -23.47 23.08
C GLY A 67 50.73 -22.83 22.91
N ASN A 68 50.63 -21.66 22.27
CA ASN A 68 49.35 -20.93 22.13
C ASN A 68 48.45 -21.50 21.03
N GLY A 69 49.03 -22.14 20.01
CA GLY A 69 48.27 -22.74 18.91
C GLY A 69 47.23 -23.77 19.37
N LYS A 70 47.46 -24.49 20.49
CA LYS A 70 46.49 -25.43 21.06
C LYS A 70 45.25 -24.73 21.62
N TYR A 71 45.42 -23.59 22.28
CA TYR A 71 44.31 -22.80 22.81
C TYR A 71 43.54 -22.09 21.70
N VAL A 72 44.23 -21.58 20.68
CA VAL A 72 43.60 -20.99 19.49
C VAL A 72 42.79 -22.05 18.74
N LEU A 73 43.34 -23.25 18.56
CA LEU A 73 42.64 -24.37 17.93
C LEU A 73 41.42 -24.82 18.74
N LEU A 74 41.55 -24.93 20.07
CA LEU A 74 40.43 -25.26 20.95
C LEU A 74 39.33 -24.19 20.92
N GLY A 75 39.71 -22.90 20.91
CA GLY A 75 38.80 -21.78 20.75
C GLY A 75 38.06 -21.82 19.41
N TYR A 76 38.77 -22.10 18.32
CA TYR A 76 38.19 -22.28 16.99
C TYR A 76 37.21 -23.46 16.94
N ILE A 77 37.61 -24.63 17.48
CA ILE A 77 36.73 -25.81 17.55
C ILE A 77 35.50 -25.53 18.41
N SER A 78 35.65 -24.88 19.56
CA SER A 78 34.52 -24.51 20.42
C SER A 78 33.56 -23.53 19.70
N LEU A 79 34.12 -22.53 19.01
CA LEU A 79 33.34 -21.56 18.25
C LEU A 79 32.57 -22.23 17.10
N LEU A 80 33.20 -23.15 16.38
CA LEU A 80 32.58 -23.81 15.22
C LEU A 80 31.65 -24.97 15.62
N ALA A 81 31.98 -25.74 16.66
CA ALA A 81 31.23 -26.95 17.03
C ALA A 81 30.14 -26.70 18.10
N VAL A 82 30.27 -25.64 18.91
CA VAL A 82 29.30 -25.34 19.98
C VAL A 82 28.58 -24.03 19.71
N VAL A 83 29.33 -22.94 19.57
CA VAL A 83 28.74 -21.60 19.46
C VAL A 83 27.91 -21.47 18.19
N LEU A 84 28.49 -21.81 17.04
CA LEU A 84 27.81 -21.71 15.75
C LEU A 84 26.56 -22.61 15.68
N PRO A 85 26.60 -23.92 16.03
CA PRO A 85 25.41 -24.76 16.01
C PRO A 85 24.34 -24.33 17.02
N TYR A 86 24.73 -23.81 18.19
CA TYR A 86 23.77 -23.28 19.16
C TYR A 86 23.03 -22.06 18.62
N TYR A 87 23.74 -21.06 18.09
CA TYR A 87 23.10 -19.85 17.56
C TYR A 87 22.30 -20.13 16.28
N VAL A 88 22.84 -20.95 15.37
CA VAL A 88 22.11 -21.39 14.17
C VAL A 88 20.88 -22.19 14.55
N GLY A 89 20.98 -23.12 15.51
CA GLY A 89 19.83 -23.88 16.02
C GLY A 89 18.78 -22.98 16.67
N LYS A 90 19.19 -22.06 17.57
CA LYS A 90 18.28 -21.11 18.22
C LYS A 90 17.56 -20.23 17.20
N TRP A 91 18.27 -19.73 16.19
CA TRP A 91 17.67 -18.94 15.10
C TRP A 91 16.71 -19.77 14.25
N TRP A 92 17.13 -20.97 13.83
CA TRP A 92 16.33 -21.86 12.99
C TRP A 92 15.02 -22.28 13.67
N TYR A 93 15.10 -22.81 14.90
CA TYR A 93 13.91 -23.21 15.65
C TYR A 93 13.06 -22.01 16.10
N GLY A 94 13.67 -20.83 16.29
CA GLY A 94 12.92 -19.60 16.54
C GLY A 94 12.12 -19.17 15.31
N SER A 95 12.77 -19.13 14.14
CA SER A 95 12.16 -18.75 12.86
C SER A 95 11.05 -19.73 12.44
N GLN A 96 11.25 -21.03 12.65
CA GLN A 96 10.27 -22.07 12.28
C GLN A 96 8.97 -22.01 13.10
N LYS A 97 8.99 -21.43 14.31
CA LYS A 97 7.80 -21.31 15.16
C LYS A 97 6.83 -20.24 14.69
N THR A 98 7.31 -19.26 13.93
CA THR A 98 6.53 -18.12 13.46
C THR A 98 6.30 -18.20 11.96
N THR A 99 5.10 -17.84 11.53
CA THR A 99 4.76 -17.70 10.12
C THR A 99 5.35 -16.41 9.53
N LYS A 100 5.23 -16.23 8.21
CA LYS A 100 5.61 -14.98 7.52
C LYS A 100 4.86 -13.76 8.08
N GLU A 101 3.62 -13.95 8.52
CA GLU A 101 2.78 -12.91 9.12
C GLU A 101 3.10 -12.67 10.61
N GLY A 102 4.16 -13.29 11.12
CA GLY A 102 4.67 -13.07 12.47
C GLY A 102 3.87 -13.73 13.59
N ILE A 103 2.86 -14.53 13.29
CA ILE A 103 2.07 -15.30 14.27
C ILE A 103 2.63 -16.71 14.48
N LEU A 104 2.31 -17.35 15.60
CA LEU A 104 2.71 -18.74 15.87
C LEU A 104 2.04 -19.71 14.87
N VAL A 105 2.77 -20.73 14.43
CA VAL A 105 2.26 -21.73 13.46
C VAL A 105 1.01 -22.44 13.97
N ASN A 106 0.94 -22.75 15.27
CA ASN A 106 -0.24 -23.36 15.89
C ASN A 106 -1.45 -22.43 15.85
N SER A 107 -1.27 -21.14 16.15
CA SER A 107 -2.32 -20.12 16.03
C SER A 107 -2.85 -20.02 14.60
N ALA A 108 -1.97 -20.06 13.60
CA ALA A 108 -2.36 -20.09 12.20
C ALA A 108 -3.22 -21.33 11.88
N GLY A 109 -2.85 -22.50 12.43
CA GLY A 109 -3.63 -23.72 12.33
C GLY A 109 -5.03 -23.59 12.95
N THR A 110 -5.15 -22.98 14.13
CA THR A 110 -6.44 -22.70 14.79
C THR A 110 -7.30 -21.75 13.98
N LEU A 111 -6.72 -20.67 13.45
CA LEU A 111 -7.43 -19.72 12.58
C LEU A 111 -7.91 -20.39 11.28
N PHE A 112 -7.07 -21.23 10.68
CA PHE A 112 -7.42 -21.99 9.48
C PHE A 112 -8.60 -22.95 9.72
N GLN A 113 -8.60 -23.66 10.86
CA GLN A 113 -9.71 -24.54 11.24
C GLN A 113 -11.01 -23.78 11.55
N ALA A 114 -10.90 -22.54 12.03
CA ALA A 114 -12.05 -21.70 12.35
C ALA A 114 -12.66 -21.02 11.12
N PHE A 115 -11.92 -20.93 10.01
CA PHE A 115 -12.36 -20.28 8.78
C PHE A 115 -13.64 -20.93 8.22
N LYS A 116 -14.60 -20.08 7.85
CA LYS A 116 -15.81 -20.43 7.10
C LYS A 116 -16.13 -19.31 6.12
N GLU A 117 -16.73 -19.62 4.98
CA GLU A 117 -17.06 -18.60 3.97
C GLU A 117 -18.12 -17.59 4.44
N ASP A 118 -18.95 -17.97 5.42
CA ASP A 118 -20.02 -17.14 6.00
C ASP A 118 -19.63 -16.52 7.36
N ILE A 119 -18.36 -16.59 7.75
CA ILE A 119 -17.90 -16.06 9.03
C ILE A 119 -18.02 -14.53 9.08
N ASP A 120 -18.61 -14.03 10.16
CA ASP A 120 -18.76 -12.60 10.45
C ASP A 120 -17.67 -12.12 11.43
N ALA A 121 -17.61 -10.80 11.66
CA ALA A 121 -16.61 -10.22 12.55
C ALA A 121 -16.66 -10.81 13.98
N ALA A 122 -17.85 -11.15 14.49
CA ALA A 122 -18.01 -11.81 15.79
C ALA A 122 -17.45 -13.25 15.80
N GLY A 123 -17.65 -13.99 14.72
CA GLY A 123 -17.01 -15.28 14.50
C GLY A 123 -15.49 -15.18 14.45
N ILE A 124 -14.96 -14.16 13.77
CA ILE A 124 -13.51 -13.91 13.70
C ILE A 124 -12.96 -13.53 15.08
N ILE A 125 -13.65 -12.71 15.88
CA ILE A 125 -13.27 -12.43 17.29
C ILE A 125 -13.11 -13.73 18.09
N THR A 126 -14.05 -14.65 17.93
CA THR A 126 -14.01 -15.97 18.59
C THR A 126 -12.83 -16.82 18.08
N ALA A 127 -12.53 -16.75 16.78
CA ALA A 127 -11.40 -17.45 16.17
C ALA A 127 -10.06 -16.90 16.69
N VAL A 128 -9.85 -15.58 16.68
CA VAL A 128 -8.60 -14.95 17.12
C VAL A 128 -8.36 -15.12 18.62
N SER A 129 -9.41 -15.25 19.44
CA SER A 129 -9.23 -15.57 20.88
C SER A 129 -8.49 -16.90 21.13
N GLY A 130 -8.46 -17.80 20.13
CA GLY A 130 -7.78 -19.10 20.21
C GLY A 130 -6.28 -19.08 19.92
N GLY A 131 -5.67 -17.91 19.70
CA GLY A 131 -4.23 -17.82 19.45
C GLY A 131 -3.38 -18.23 20.66
N GLU A 132 -2.27 -18.93 20.42
CA GLU A 132 -1.30 -19.29 21.46
C GLU A 132 -0.50 -18.09 21.99
N GLU A 133 -0.52 -16.96 21.30
CA GLU A 133 0.10 -15.70 21.73
C GLU A 133 -0.46 -15.22 23.09
N TYR A 134 -1.72 -15.53 23.39
CA TYR A 134 -2.29 -15.21 24.70
C TYR A 134 -1.67 -16.00 25.85
N ASN A 135 -1.00 -17.13 25.58
CA ASN A 135 -0.32 -17.90 26.63
C ASN A 135 0.91 -17.16 27.16
N GLU A 136 1.51 -16.25 26.39
CA GLU A 136 2.60 -15.38 26.86
C GLU A 136 2.07 -14.23 27.72
N LEU A 137 0.89 -13.68 27.38
CA LEU A 137 0.23 -12.61 28.13
C LEU A 137 -0.39 -13.11 29.44
N LEU A 138 -1.11 -14.22 29.38
CA LEU A 138 -1.93 -14.80 30.46
C LEU A 138 -1.22 -15.98 31.12
N THR A 139 0.01 -15.78 31.57
CA THR A 139 0.84 -16.82 32.19
C THR A 139 0.42 -17.16 33.62
N GLY A 140 0.43 -18.45 33.97
CA GLY A 140 0.16 -18.93 35.32
C GLY A 140 -1.24 -18.53 35.83
N GLU A 141 -1.31 -17.98 37.05
CA GLU A 141 -2.57 -17.57 37.68
C GLU A 141 -3.31 -16.45 36.92
N LYS A 142 -2.63 -15.74 36.01
CA LYS A 142 -3.28 -14.72 35.16
C LYS A 142 -4.31 -15.31 34.22
N ALA A 143 -4.27 -16.60 33.89
CA ALA A 143 -5.27 -17.22 33.03
C ALA A 143 -6.70 -17.14 33.61
N ASP A 144 -6.81 -17.24 34.94
CA ASP A 144 -8.11 -17.32 35.63
C ASP A 144 -8.40 -16.08 36.50
N SER A 145 -7.34 -15.38 36.94
CA SER A 145 -7.48 -14.21 37.80
C SER A 145 -8.31 -13.11 37.15
N GLY A 146 -9.35 -12.66 37.85
CA GLY A 146 -10.24 -11.58 37.40
C GLY A 146 -11.26 -11.96 36.34
N LEU A 147 -11.27 -13.21 35.83
CA LEU A 147 -12.17 -13.65 34.77
C LEU A 147 -13.65 -13.39 35.11
N SER A 148 -14.10 -13.83 36.29
CA SER A 148 -15.51 -13.65 36.69
C SER A 148 -15.94 -12.17 36.76
N LYS A 149 -15.02 -11.27 37.13
CA LYS A 149 -15.29 -9.83 37.19
C LYS A 149 -15.38 -9.23 35.79
N ILE A 150 -14.48 -9.63 34.88
CA ILE A 150 -14.52 -9.21 33.47
C ILE A 150 -15.84 -9.67 32.85
N GLU A 151 -16.22 -10.93 33.01
CA GLU A 151 -17.46 -11.47 32.47
C GLU A 151 -18.69 -10.76 33.04
N GLN A 152 -18.71 -10.46 34.34
CA GLN A 152 -19.80 -9.71 34.94
C GLN A 152 -20.01 -8.33 34.26
N ARG A 153 -18.91 -7.65 33.90
CA ARG A 153 -18.97 -6.35 33.21
C ARG A 153 -19.34 -6.49 31.73
N VAL A 154 -18.72 -7.43 31.03
CA VAL A 154 -18.95 -7.71 29.60
C VAL A 154 -20.38 -8.16 29.33
N LEU A 155 -20.95 -8.98 30.23
CA LEU A 155 -22.30 -9.54 30.13
C LEU A 155 -23.37 -8.70 30.81
N ALA A 156 -23.02 -7.53 31.35
CA ALA A 156 -24.01 -6.58 31.87
C ALA A 156 -24.95 -6.10 30.74
N PRO A 157 -26.19 -5.68 31.06
CA PRO A 157 -27.08 -5.06 30.08
C PRO A 157 -26.43 -3.85 29.41
N GLY A 158 -26.48 -3.78 28.09
CA GLY A 158 -25.99 -2.64 27.31
C GLY A 158 -27.06 -1.58 27.08
N ASN A 159 -26.63 -0.40 26.61
CA ASN A 159 -27.54 0.69 26.23
C ASN A 159 -27.99 0.56 24.77
N LEU A 160 -27.03 0.62 23.83
CA LEU A 160 -27.29 0.51 22.38
C LEU A 160 -27.38 -0.94 21.89
N THR A 161 -26.69 -1.84 22.59
CA THR A 161 -26.56 -3.26 22.26
C THR A 161 -27.15 -4.10 23.39
N PRO A 162 -27.54 -5.37 23.13
CA PRO A 162 -28.11 -6.23 24.17
C PRO A 162 -27.24 -6.35 25.42
N LEU A 163 -25.92 -6.29 25.24
CA LEU A 163 -24.91 -6.42 26.28
C LEU A 163 -23.95 -5.23 26.22
N ALA A 164 -23.35 -4.87 27.36
CA ALA A 164 -22.49 -3.70 27.51
C ALA A 164 -21.30 -3.71 26.56
N ALA A 165 -20.73 -4.89 26.30
CA ALA A 165 -19.59 -5.05 25.39
C ALA A 165 -19.98 -5.21 23.91
N GLY A 166 -21.26 -5.10 23.56
CA GLY A 166 -21.72 -5.26 22.17
C GLY A 166 -21.86 -6.69 21.69
N LEU A 167 -21.79 -7.68 22.59
CA LEU A 167 -22.00 -9.09 22.24
C LEU A 167 -23.44 -9.34 21.79
N SER A 168 -23.58 -10.22 20.81
CA SER A 168 -24.85 -10.89 20.52
C SER A 168 -25.19 -11.93 21.59
N VAL A 169 -26.45 -12.34 21.66
CA VAL A 169 -26.89 -13.43 22.56
C VAL A 169 -26.15 -14.74 22.25
N LYS A 170 -25.87 -15.00 20.96
CA LYS A 170 -25.09 -16.16 20.51
C LYS A 170 -23.63 -16.09 20.99
N ALA A 171 -22.99 -14.93 20.84
CA ALA A 171 -21.60 -14.73 21.30
C ALA A 171 -21.49 -14.86 22.82
N ARG A 172 -22.51 -14.40 23.58
CA ARG A 172 -22.60 -14.63 25.02
C ARG A 172 -22.64 -16.12 25.36
N GLN A 173 -23.51 -16.90 24.70
CA GLN A 173 -23.58 -18.35 24.94
C GLN A 173 -22.23 -19.02 24.65
N GLN A 174 -21.61 -18.69 23.52
CA GLN A 174 -20.29 -19.20 23.16
C GLN A 174 -19.24 -18.90 24.24
N LEU A 175 -19.21 -17.68 24.80
CA LEU A 175 -18.29 -17.34 25.89
C LEU A 175 -18.56 -18.16 27.16
N GLN A 176 -19.84 -18.34 27.52
CA GLN A 176 -20.24 -19.06 28.73
C GLN A 176 -20.01 -20.57 28.65
N ASP A 177 -20.11 -21.14 27.45
CA ASP A 177 -19.92 -22.57 27.17
C ASP A 177 -18.45 -22.99 27.11
N MET A 178 -17.50 -22.04 27.08
CA MET A 178 -16.07 -22.33 27.08
C MET A 178 -15.58 -22.76 28.47
N ASP A 179 -14.66 -23.71 28.50
CA ASP A 179 -13.94 -24.07 29.73
C ASP A 179 -13.14 -22.87 30.26
N GLU A 180 -12.94 -22.81 31.57
CA GLU A 180 -12.07 -21.80 32.19
C GLU A 180 -10.62 -21.94 31.69
N GLY A 181 -9.94 -20.80 31.56
CA GLY A 181 -8.55 -20.74 31.11
C GLY A 181 -8.25 -19.55 30.21
N SER A 182 -7.03 -19.54 29.67
CA SER A 182 -6.46 -18.41 28.92
C SER A 182 -7.33 -17.97 27.74
N ARG A 183 -7.89 -18.92 26.98
CA ARG A 183 -8.73 -18.63 25.80
C ARG A 183 -10.03 -17.90 26.18
N ARG A 184 -10.72 -18.36 27.22
CA ARG A 184 -11.98 -17.76 27.68
C ARG A 184 -11.74 -16.36 28.21
N LYS A 185 -10.67 -16.17 28.98
CA LYS A 185 -10.25 -14.84 29.45
C LYS A 185 -9.83 -13.92 28.31
N ALA A 186 -9.07 -14.41 27.33
CA ALA A 186 -8.71 -13.63 26.14
C ALA A 186 -9.95 -13.16 25.38
N LEU A 187 -10.93 -14.05 25.14
CA LEU A 187 -12.19 -13.68 24.49
C LEU A 187 -12.95 -12.60 25.28
N ALA A 188 -13.04 -12.74 26.61
CA ALA A 188 -13.68 -11.75 27.47
C ALA A 188 -12.96 -10.39 27.45
N LEU A 189 -11.62 -10.39 27.43
CA LEU A 189 -10.80 -9.17 27.34
C LEU A 189 -10.97 -8.47 25.98
N ILE A 190 -10.99 -9.21 24.86
CA ILE A 190 -11.22 -8.63 23.52
C ILE A 190 -12.60 -7.95 23.48
N TRP A 191 -13.64 -8.61 24.00
CA TRP A 191 -14.97 -8.00 24.08
C TRP A 191 -15.02 -6.80 25.03
N ALA A 192 -14.31 -6.84 26.16
CA ALA A 192 -14.19 -5.69 27.06
C ALA A 192 -13.52 -4.49 26.36
N HIS A 193 -12.49 -4.74 25.53
CA HIS A 193 -11.84 -3.72 24.71
C HIS A 193 -12.80 -3.13 23.67
N LEU A 194 -13.45 -3.98 22.88
CA LEU A 194 -14.40 -3.56 21.85
C LEU A 194 -15.57 -2.77 22.45
N GLY A 195 -16.04 -3.16 23.64
CA GLY A 195 -17.08 -2.44 24.39
C GLY A 195 -16.62 -1.15 25.05
N ASN A 196 -15.34 -0.80 24.97
CA ASN A 196 -14.70 0.27 25.72
C ASN A 196 -15.09 0.26 27.22
N ILE A 197 -15.04 -0.93 27.83
CA ILE A 197 -15.39 -1.14 29.24
C ILE A 197 -14.15 -0.92 30.11
N GLU A 198 -14.32 -0.09 31.13
CA GLU A 198 -13.32 0.12 32.17
C GLU A 198 -13.35 -1.02 33.20
N LEU A 199 -12.20 -1.68 33.39
CA LEU A 199 -12.05 -2.79 34.33
C LEU A 199 -11.62 -2.29 35.72
N ASP A 200 -11.76 -3.15 36.74
CA ASP A 200 -11.60 -2.75 38.15
C ASP A 200 -10.15 -2.39 38.53
N THR A 201 -9.16 -2.92 37.82
CA THR A 201 -7.73 -2.74 38.14
C THR A 201 -6.94 -2.33 36.91
N GLU A 202 -5.86 -1.56 37.13
CA GLU A 202 -4.95 -1.14 36.05
C GLU A 202 -4.31 -2.34 35.34
N ASP A 203 -3.96 -3.40 36.08
CA ASP A 203 -3.41 -4.63 35.50
C ASP A 203 -4.38 -5.29 34.50
N LEU A 204 -5.68 -5.37 34.84
CA LEU A 204 -6.68 -5.93 33.93
C LEU A 204 -6.90 -5.04 32.71
N ASN A 205 -6.83 -3.72 32.87
CA ASN A 205 -6.86 -2.80 31.73
C ASN A 205 -5.61 -2.94 30.84
N ALA A 206 -4.42 -3.14 31.41
CA ALA A 206 -3.21 -3.41 30.64
C ALA A 206 -3.35 -4.73 29.85
N GLU A 207 -3.86 -5.79 30.49
CA GLU A 207 -4.16 -7.07 29.81
C GLU A 207 -5.21 -6.89 28.70
N LYS A 208 -6.24 -6.07 28.90
CA LYS A 208 -7.27 -5.73 27.89
C LYS A 208 -6.64 -5.07 26.66
N PHE A 209 -5.81 -4.05 26.87
CA PHE A 209 -5.18 -3.31 25.79
C PHE A 209 -4.17 -4.16 25.00
N GLU A 210 -3.35 -4.97 25.67
CA GLU A 210 -2.46 -5.92 25.00
C GLU A 210 -3.24 -7.03 24.27
N SER A 211 -4.36 -7.50 24.83
CA SER A 211 -5.21 -8.49 24.18
C SER A 211 -5.77 -7.98 22.85
N ALA A 212 -6.13 -6.71 22.76
CA ALA A 212 -6.60 -6.09 21.52
C ALA A 212 -5.51 -6.04 20.43
N VAL A 213 -4.27 -5.77 20.83
CA VAL A 213 -3.12 -5.76 19.91
C VAL A 213 -2.83 -7.16 19.36
N ILE A 214 -2.88 -8.18 20.23
CA ILE A 214 -2.73 -9.58 19.81
C ILE A 214 -3.87 -9.97 18.85
N ALA A 215 -5.12 -9.61 19.17
CA ALA A 215 -6.27 -9.86 18.32
C ALA A 215 -6.12 -9.21 16.94
N HIS A 216 -5.61 -7.96 16.87
CA HIS A 216 -5.37 -7.27 15.60
C HIS A 216 -4.34 -8.02 14.75
N LYS A 217 -3.22 -8.43 15.34
CA LYS A 217 -2.17 -9.21 14.65
C LYS A 217 -2.69 -10.56 14.13
N LEU A 218 -3.48 -11.26 14.94
CA LEU A 218 -4.11 -12.52 14.54
C LEU A 218 -5.16 -12.32 13.44
N ASN A 219 -5.89 -11.20 13.47
CA ASN A 219 -6.83 -10.84 12.42
C ASN A 219 -6.11 -10.54 11.08
N GLU A 220 -4.94 -9.90 11.08
CA GLU A 220 -4.14 -9.71 9.85
C GLU A 220 -3.78 -11.06 9.21
N ALA A 221 -3.37 -12.05 10.02
CA ALA A 221 -3.12 -13.40 9.53
C ALA A 221 -4.41 -14.09 9.05
N PHE A 222 -5.55 -13.86 9.71
CA PHE A 222 -6.85 -14.35 9.26
C PHE A 222 -7.23 -13.77 7.89
N THR A 223 -6.97 -12.49 7.63
CA THR A 223 -7.17 -11.87 6.30
C THR A 223 -6.42 -12.63 5.22
N VAL A 224 -5.16 -13.00 5.46
CA VAL A 224 -4.33 -13.75 4.50
C VAL A 224 -4.92 -15.14 4.22
N ILE A 225 -5.41 -15.82 5.26
CA ILE A 225 -6.12 -17.11 5.11
C ILE A 225 -7.37 -16.92 4.25
N ALA A 226 -8.21 -15.93 4.57
CA ALA A 226 -9.43 -15.64 3.84
C ALA A 226 -9.18 -15.28 2.37
N LEU A 227 -8.09 -14.54 2.10
CA LEU A 227 -7.65 -14.20 0.74
C LEU A 227 -7.21 -15.43 -0.05
N HIS A 228 -6.57 -16.41 0.58
CA HIS A 228 -6.19 -17.66 -0.09
C HIS A 228 -7.42 -18.43 -0.59
N PHE A 229 -8.53 -18.41 0.15
CA PHE A 229 -9.81 -19.00 -0.28
C PHE A 229 -10.60 -18.13 -1.27
N GLY A 230 -10.14 -16.91 -1.54
CA GLY A 230 -10.78 -15.95 -2.45
C GLY A 230 -12.20 -15.53 -2.02
N ALA A 231 -12.57 -15.67 -0.75
CA ALA A 231 -13.91 -15.39 -0.26
C ALA A 231 -14.07 -13.90 0.12
N THR A 232 -15.04 -13.21 -0.46
CA THR A 232 -15.20 -11.76 -0.27
C THR A 232 -15.72 -11.41 1.13
N ALA A 233 -16.74 -12.13 1.61
CA ALA A 233 -17.39 -11.82 2.89
C ALA A 233 -16.44 -11.96 4.09
N PRO A 234 -15.63 -13.04 4.24
CA PRO A 234 -14.67 -13.16 5.33
C PRO A 234 -13.57 -12.08 5.30
N VAL A 235 -13.13 -11.68 4.10
CA VAL A 235 -12.13 -10.60 3.95
C VAL A 235 -12.70 -9.26 4.41
N LEU A 236 -13.93 -8.92 3.98
CA LEU A 236 -14.62 -7.71 4.46
C LEU A 236 -14.89 -7.76 5.96
N ALA A 237 -15.30 -8.91 6.50
CA ALA A 237 -15.50 -9.10 7.94
C ALA A 237 -14.19 -8.93 8.74
N SER A 238 -13.08 -9.40 8.19
CA SER A 238 -11.76 -9.24 8.79
C SER A 238 -11.28 -7.79 8.76
N TYR A 239 -11.48 -7.06 7.65
CA TYR A 239 -11.23 -5.62 7.62
C TYR A 239 -12.13 -4.85 8.58
N ASN A 240 -13.41 -5.22 8.69
CA ASN A 240 -14.29 -4.61 9.67
C ASN A 240 -13.83 -4.88 11.12
N LEU A 241 -13.34 -6.08 11.42
CA LEU A 241 -12.76 -6.38 12.72
C LEU A 241 -11.51 -5.53 13.00
N SER A 242 -10.67 -5.29 11.99
CA SER A 242 -9.52 -4.38 12.10
C SER A 242 -9.97 -2.98 12.53
N GLN A 243 -10.96 -2.42 11.84
CA GLN A 243 -11.54 -1.10 12.16
C GLN A 243 -12.08 -1.07 13.60
N CYS A 244 -12.81 -2.12 13.99
CA CYS A 244 -13.41 -2.27 15.32
C CYS A 244 -12.36 -2.35 16.44
N LEU A 245 -11.27 -3.10 16.23
CA LEU A 245 -10.18 -3.24 17.20
C LEU A 245 -9.40 -1.94 17.36
N ILE A 246 -9.10 -1.25 16.25
CA ILE A 246 -8.37 0.02 16.27
C ILE A 246 -9.23 1.12 16.92
N GLN A 247 -10.51 1.22 16.57
CA GLN A 247 -11.39 2.25 17.13
C GLN A 247 -11.99 1.89 18.51
N ALA A 248 -11.79 0.66 18.99
CA ALA A 248 -12.41 0.11 20.20
C ALA A 248 -13.94 0.25 20.19
N ILE A 249 -14.56 -0.27 19.12
CA ILE A 249 -16.02 -0.25 18.90
C ILE A 249 -16.49 -1.66 18.56
N PRO A 250 -17.59 -2.17 19.12
CA PRO A 250 -18.06 -3.52 18.81
C PRO A 250 -18.59 -3.60 17.37
N PRO A 251 -18.36 -4.72 16.65
CA PRO A 251 -18.92 -4.91 15.31
C PRO A 251 -20.43 -4.71 15.29
N GLY A 252 -20.92 -4.01 14.27
CA GLY A 252 -22.33 -3.67 14.11
C GLY A 252 -22.83 -2.50 14.96
N SER A 253 -21.99 -1.89 15.81
CA SER A 253 -22.34 -0.66 16.54
C SER A 253 -22.24 0.58 15.66
N SER A 254 -22.74 1.72 16.15
CA SER A 254 -22.71 2.99 15.38
C SER A 254 -21.28 3.50 15.15
N PRO A 255 -20.89 3.82 13.91
CA PRO A 255 -19.60 4.46 13.60
C PRO A 255 -19.40 5.81 14.29
N LEU A 256 -20.47 6.46 14.77
CA LEU A 256 -20.37 7.73 15.49
C LEU A 256 -19.58 7.62 16.80
N LEU A 257 -19.47 6.42 17.39
CA LEU A 257 -18.70 6.16 18.60
C LEU A 257 -17.19 6.37 18.41
N GLN A 258 -16.70 6.48 17.17
CA GLN A 258 -15.29 6.75 16.89
C GLN A 258 -14.91 8.22 17.13
N LEU A 259 -15.90 9.10 17.28
CA LEU A 259 -15.67 10.50 17.61
C LEU A 259 -15.43 10.68 19.12
N PRO A 260 -14.52 11.56 19.54
CA PRO A 260 -14.27 11.75 20.96
C PRO A 260 -15.52 12.29 21.66
N HIS A 261 -15.75 11.86 22.89
CA HIS A 261 -16.90 12.21 23.73
C HIS A 261 -18.27 11.69 23.24
N PHE A 262 -18.34 10.94 22.13
CA PHE A 262 -19.57 10.27 21.72
C PHE A 262 -19.76 9.00 22.56
N THR A 263 -20.74 9.05 23.46
CA THR A 263 -21.14 7.90 24.29
C THR A 263 -22.36 7.21 23.68
N PRO A 264 -22.68 5.97 24.11
CA PRO A 264 -23.90 5.29 23.67
C PRO A 264 -25.17 6.14 23.80
N LYS A 265 -25.28 6.96 24.85
CA LYS A 265 -26.41 7.87 25.07
C LYS A 265 -26.47 9.03 24.08
N VAL A 266 -25.30 9.56 23.69
CA VAL A 266 -25.21 10.62 22.66
C VAL A 266 -25.69 10.07 21.32
N VAL A 267 -25.23 8.88 20.95
CA VAL A 267 -25.63 8.23 19.69
C VAL A 267 -27.12 7.93 19.67
N GLU A 268 -27.67 7.41 20.77
CA GLU A 268 -29.11 7.17 20.92
C GLU A 268 -29.93 8.45 20.73
N ALA A 269 -29.47 9.59 21.26
CA ALA A 269 -30.14 10.88 21.03
C ALA A 269 -30.08 11.37 19.57
N ILE A 270 -29.07 10.95 18.80
CA ILE A 270 -28.93 11.31 17.38
C ILE A 270 -29.83 10.46 16.51
N GLU A 271 -29.72 9.13 16.66
CA GLU A 271 -30.32 8.11 15.80
C GLU A 271 -31.74 7.73 16.22
N GLY A 272 -32.10 7.97 17.49
CA GLY A 272 -33.35 7.57 18.11
C GLY A 272 -33.24 6.25 18.88
N GLU A 273 -34.16 6.05 19.82
CA GLU A 273 -34.27 4.81 20.60
C GLU A 273 -34.54 3.62 19.66
N SER A 274 -33.77 2.53 19.80
CA SER A 274 -33.88 1.32 18.98
C SER A 274 -33.64 1.48 17.47
N ALA A 275 -32.83 2.46 17.05
CA ALA A 275 -32.44 2.60 15.65
C ALA A 275 -31.75 1.33 15.12
N ARG A 276 -32.33 0.73 14.07
CA ARG A 276 -31.75 -0.46 13.39
C ARG A 276 -30.68 -0.12 12.35
N LYS A 277 -30.58 1.15 11.97
CA LYS A 277 -29.64 1.65 10.98
C LYS A 277 -28.83 2.76 11.59
N HIS A 278 -27.53 2.52 11.71
CA HIS A 278 -26.60 3.50 12.26
C HIS A 278 -26.19 4.53 11.21
N TRP A 279 -25.93 5.75 11.69
CA TRP A 279 -25.50 6.86 10.88
C TRP A 279 -23.99 6.82 10.71
N SER A 280 -23.52 7.17 9.52
CA SER A 280 -22.09 7.40 9.30
C SER A 280 -21.68 8.80 9.78
N VAL A 281 -20.38 9.01 10.04
CA VAL A 281 -19.87 10.34 10.41
C VAL A 281 -20.15 11.36 9.29
N GLN A 282 -20.06 10.95 8.03
CA GLN A 282 -20.42 11.79 6.87
C GLN A 282 -21.87 12.25 6.94
N GLN A 283 -22.81 11.33 7.20
CA GLN A 283 -24.24 11.65 7.29
C GLN A 283 -24.54 12.60 8.45
N PHE A 284 -23.93 12.37 9.61
CA PHE A 284 -24.05 13.27 10.74
C PHE A 284 -23.50 14.65 10.41
N MET A 285 -22.28 14.72 9.88
CA MET A 285 -21.58 15.98 9.58
C MET A 285 -22.19 16.78 8.42
N ALA A 286 -22.98 16.13 7.54
CA ALA A 286 -23.75 16.79 6.49
C ALA A 286 -24.92 17.62 7.03
N LEU A 287 -25.37 17.38 8.26
CA LEU A 287 -26.40 18.20 8.90
C LEU A 287 -25.89 19.62 9.20
N PRO A 288 -26.76 20.65 9.11
CA PRO A 288 -26.44 22.00 9.54
C PRO A 288 -25.87 22.02 10.97
N ALA A 289 -24.86 22.86 11.20
CA ALA A 289 -24.14 22.92 12.49
C ALA A 289 -25.06 23.20 13.69
N SER A 290 -26.12 24.00 13.49
CA SER A 290 -27.14 24.26 14.51
C SER A 290 -27.92 23.01 14.91
N ILE A 291 -28.32 22.19 13.94
CA ILE A 291 -29.06 20.93 14.17
C ILE A 291 -28.17 19.92 14.87
N ARG A 292 -26.92 19.75 14.41
CA ARG A 292 -25.94 18.86 15.06
C ARG A 292 -25.74 19.22 16.52
N ARG A 293 -25.49 20.50 16.80
CA ARG A 293 -25.30 21.01 18.16
C ARG A 293 -26.56 20.80 19.01
N SER A 294 -27.75 21.06 18.46
CA SER A 294 -29.01 20.86 19.19
C SER A 294 -29.26 19.40 19.55
N LYS A 295 -28.96 18.45 18.64
CA LYS A 295 -29.13 17.01 18.90
C LYS A 295 -28.22 16.50 20.01
N VAL A 296 -27.00 17.02 20.10
CA VAL A 296 -25.97 16.46 20.98
C VAL A 296 -25.81 17.23 22.28
N VAL A 297 -25.75 18.57 22.20
CA VAL A 297 -25.64 19.45 23.38
C VAL A 297 -27.00 19.71 24.00
N GLY A 298 -28.05 19.87 23.18
CA GLY A 298 -29.40 20.15 23.67
C GLY A 298 -30.01 19.00 24.49
N ALA A 299 -29.58 17.76 24.24
CA ALA A 299 -29.95 16.59 25.04
C ALA A 299 -29.24 16.51 26.41
N GLY A 300 -28.28 17.41 26.69
CA GLY A 300 -27.52 17.44 27.95
C GLY A 300 -26.49 16.32 28.10
N HIS A 301 -26.20 15.57 27.03
CA HIS A 301 -25.25 14.45 27.07
C HIS A 301 -23.80 14.86 26.78
N MET A 302 -23.57 16.07 26.25
CA MET A 302 -22.23 16.59 25.93
C MET A 302 -22.19 18.12 26.04
N THR A 303 -21.04 18.70 26.44
CA THR A 303 -20.85 20.15 26.46
C THR A 303 -20.55 20.74 25.09
N GLY A 304 -20.71 22.06 24.93
CA GLY A 304 -20.37 22.75 23.67
C GLY A 304 -18.88 22.62 23.29
N GLU A 305 -17.98 22.64 24.27
CA GLU A 305 -16.54 22.49 24.06
C GLU A 305 -16.17 21.07 23.62
N GLN A 306 -16.77 20.06 24.24
CA GLN A 306 -16.59 18.65 23.85
C GLN A 306 -17.08 18.42 22.41
N TYR A 307 -18.23 18.99 22.05
CA TYR A 307 -18.74 18.96 20.68
C TYR A 307 -17.77 19.61 19.68
N GLN A 308 -17.19 20.76 20.04
CA GLN A 308 -16.23 21.44 19.16
C GLN A 308 -14.98 20.59 18.92
N LYS A 309 -14.44 19.95 19.96
CA LYS A 309 -13.31 19.00 19.81
C LYS A 309 -13.67 17.83 18.89
N ALA A 310 -14.84 17.23 19.08
CA ALA A 310 -15.32 16.14 18.23
C ALA A 310 -15.50 16.57 16.77
N ALA A 311 -16.00 17.78 16.54
CA ALA A 311 -16.17 18.33 15.20
C ALA A 311 -14.83 18.57 14.48
N VAL A 312 -13.79 19.02 15.20
CA VAL A 312 -12.45 19.19 14.64
C VAL A 312 -11.86 17.84 14.21
N ILE A 313 -11.94 16.81 15.07
CA ILE A 313 -11.45 15.47 14.73
C ILE A 313 -12.23 14.88 13.54
N ALA A 314 -13.55 15.06 13.50
CA ALA A 314 -14.36 14.61 12.36
C ALA A 314 -13.91 15.25 11.03
N GLN A 315 -13.45 16.51 11.05
CA GLN A 315 -12.92 17.23 9.88
C GLN A 315 -11.48 16.85 9.52
N GLN A 316 -10.85 15.95 10.27
CA GLN A 316 -9.52 15.41 9.99
C GLN A 316 -9.55 13.93 9.59
N LEU A 317 -10.74 13.30 9.56
CA LEU A 317 -10.85 11.91 9.13
C LEU A 317 -10.54 11.77 7.63
N PRO A 318 -9.67 10.83 7.23
CA PRO A 318 -9.21 10.72 5.85
C PRO A 318 -10.22 9.94 4.99
N TYR A 319 -11.41 10.52 4.78
CA TYR A 319 -12.43 9.93 3.91
C TYR A 319 -11.99 10.07 2.44
N LEU A 320 -11.57 8.96 1.86
CA LEU A 320 -11.07 8.90 0.49
C LEU A 320 -12.24 8.75 -0.49
N LYS A 321 -12.69 9.88 -1.06
CA LYS A 321 -13.77 9.90 -2.04
C LYS A 321 -13.19 9.63 -3.44
N VAL A 322 -13.69 8.57 -4.07
CA VAL A 322 -13.36 8.22 -5.45
C VAL A 322 -14.08 9.17 -6.41
N GLU A 323 -13.34 9.77 -7.34
CA GLU A 323 -13.88 10.72 -8.31
C GLU A 323 -13.90 10.13 -9.73
N LYS A 324 -12.89 9.33 -10.10
CA LYS A 324 -12.86 8.63 -11.41
C LYS A 324 -12.12 7.31 -11.29
N THR A 325 -12.62 6.29 -11.98
CA THR A 325 -11.95 4.99 -12.12
C THR A 325 -11.92 4.61 -13.58
N PHE A 326 -10.82 4.04 -14.05
CA PHE A 326 -10.70 3.54 -15.42
C PHE A 326 -9.66 2.44 -15.52
N PHE A 327 -9.79 1.63 -16.57
CA PHE A 327 -8.80 0.62 -16.95
C PHE A 327 -7.97 1.16 -18.11
N LYS A 328 -6.67 0.96 -18.07
CA LYS A 328 -5.76 1.31 -19.16
C LYS A 328 -4.71 0.23 -19.35
N VAL A 329 -4.16 0.12 -20.55
CA VAL A 329 -2.97 -0.66 -20.85
C VAL A 329 -1.90 0.33 -21.31
N HIS A 330 -0.66 0.15 -20.86
CA HIS A 330 0.41 1.07 -21.23
C HIS A 330 0.75 0.89 -22.71
N GLY A 331 0.74 1.99 -23.48
CA GLY A 331 0.98 1.99 -24.93
C GLY A 331 -0.21 1.56 -25.80
N GLU A 332 -1.33 1.11 -25.22
CA GLU A 332 -2.52 0.68 -25.97
C GLU A 332 -3.76 1.51 -25.56
N LYS A 333 -4.57 1.92 -26.55
CA LYS A 333 -5.83 2.66 -26.30
C LYS A 333 -6.93 1.78 -25.69
N PHE A 334 -6.87 0.47 -25.94
CA PHE A 334 -7.89 -0.49 -25.54
C PHE A 334 -7.28 -1.62 -24.71
N VAL A 335 -8.09 -2.27 -23.87
CA VAL A 335 -7.65 -3.44 -23.12
C VAL A 335 -7.78 -4.67 -24.03
N THR A 336 -6.67 -5.30 -24.35
CA THR A 336 -6.63 -6.53 -25.17
C THR A 336 -6.58 -7.79 -24.28
N PRO A 337 -6.96 -8.97 -24.79
CA PRO A 337 -6.98 -10.20 -23.98
C PRO A 337 -5.57 -10.61 -23.53
N ASN A 338 -5.43 -11.08 -22.29
CA ASN A 338 -4.14 -11.43 -21.65
C ASN A 338 -3.13 -10.27 -21.52
N SER A 339 -3.53 -9.01 -21.79
CA SER A 339 -2.67 -7.85 -21.55
C SER A 339 -2.49 -7.59 -20.05
N LEU A 340 -1.43 -6.86 -19.69
CA LEU A 340 -1.24 -6.36 -18.34
C LEU A 340 -2.04 -5.06 -18.19
N VAL A 341 -3.24 -5.16 -17.61
CA VAL A 341 -4.13 -4.02 -17.40
C VAL A 341 -3.80 -3.31 -16.10
N GLN A 342 -3.81 -1.98 -16.16
CA GLN A 342 -3.70 -1.10 -15.01
C GLN A 342 -5.08 -0.51 -14.69
N PHE A 343 -5.60 -0.84 -13.52
CA PHE A 343 -6.76 -0.20 -12.94
C PHE A 343 -6.32 1.03 -12.14
N VAL A 344 -6.80 2.19 -12.55
CA VAL A 344 -6.44 3.49 -11.97
C VAL A 344 -7.64 4.06 -11.23
N VAL A 345 -7.44 4.36 -9.96
CA VAL A 345 -8.42 5.00 -9.09
C VAL A 345 -7.92 6.40 -8.74
N LYS A 346 -8.64 7.41 -9.23
CA LYS A 346 -8.44 8.82 -8.88
C LYS A 346 -9.36 9.16 -7.71
N ALA A 347 -8.76 9.51 -6.58
CA ALA A 347 -9.51 9.78 -5.37
C ALA A 347 -8.93 10.98 -4.62
N ARG A 348 -9.75 11.62 -3.78
CA ARG A 348 -9.34 12.78 -2.96
C ARG A 348 -9.82 12.60 -1.54
N VAL A 349 -9.02 13.06 -0.59
CA VAL A 349 -9.42 13.07 0.81
C VAL A 349 -10.35 14.24 1.05
N ILE A 350 -11.60 13.94 1.37
CA ILE A 350 -12.65 14.92 1.68
C ILE A 350 -13.20 14.61 3.06
N PRO A 351 -12.61 15.18 4.13
CA PRO A 351 -13.06 14.88 5.47
C PRO A 351 -14.54 15.22 5.69
N PRO A 352 -15.26 14.44 6.52
CA PRO A 352 -16.63 14.72 6.92
C PRO A 352 -16.84 16.15 7.41
N GLY A 353 -17.83 16.85 6.86
CA GLY A 353 -18.13 18.24 7.23
C GLY A 353 -17.20 19.29 6.63
N SER A 354 -16.43 18.92 5.60
CA SER A 354 -15.74 19.87 4.72
C SER A 354 -16.73 20.81 4.03
N SER A 355 -16.41 22.10 4.00
CA SER A 355 -17.13 23.14 3.25
C SER A 355 -16.21 23.73 2.18
N ASN A 356 -16.78 24.23 1.07
CA ASN A 356 -16.02 24.86 -0.02
C ASN A 356 -14.96 23.94 -0.66
N VAL A 357 -15.33 22.68 -0.85
CA VAL A 357 -14.49 21.69 -1.53
C VAL A 357 -14.22 22.16 -2.98
N PRO A 358 -12.95 22.30 -3.42
CA PRO A 358 -12.64 22.75 -4.77
C PRO A 358 -13.22 21.81 -5.84
N ALA A 359 -13.74 22.40 -6.91
CA ALA A 359 -14.17 21.67 -8.10
C ALA A 359 -12.98 20.98 -8.77
N ILE A 360 -13.24 19.84 -9.41
CA ILE A 360 -12.22 19.05 -10.08
C ILE A 360 -12.06 19.57 -11.50
N THR A 361 -10.81 19.68 -11.96
CA THR A 361 -10.51 19.99 -13.35
C THR A 361 -10.18 18.70 -14.09
N ASP A 362 -10.53 18.58 -15.37
CA ASP A 362 -10.25 17.37 -16.16
C ASP A 362 -8.75 16.99 -16.18
N LYS A 363 -7.87 18.00 -16.16
CA LYS A 363 -6.41 17.84 -16.05
C LYS A 363 -5.95 17.08 -14.80
N ASP A 364 -6.69 17.15 -13.69
CA ASP A 364 -6.35 16.42 -12.46
C ASP A 364 -6.73 14.93 -12.56
N LEU A 365 -7.71 14.62 -13.41
CA LEU A 365 -8.22 13.27 -13.65
C LEU A 365 -7.47 12.56 -14.77
N GLU A 366 -6.84 13.33 -15.66
CA GLU A 366 -5.89 12.82 -16.63
C GLU A 366 -4.66 12.23 -15.93
N GLU A 367 -4.05 11.24 -16.58
CA GLU A 367 -2.79 10.69 -16.14
C GLU A 367 -1.71 11.16 -17.10
N VAL A 368 -0.81 11.99 -16.58
CA VAL A 368 0.41 12.37 -17.29
C VAL A 368 1.46 11.31 -16.95
N GLU A 369 1.85 10.52 -17.95
CA GLU A 369 2.95 9.59 -17.79
C GLU A 369 4.26 10.38 -17.67
N LYS A 370 4.90 10.29 -16.49
CA LYS A 370 6.26 10.80 -16.31
C LYS A 370 7.21 9.78 -16.92
N LEU A 371 7.77 10.11 -18.07
CA LEU A 371 8.75 9.26 -18.74
C LEU A 371 10.17 9.76 -18.40
N ASP A 372 11.08 8.83 -18.14
CA ASP A 372 12.51 9.15 -18.07
C ASP A 372 13.07 9.50 -19.45
N ALA A 373 14.34 9.92 -19.51
CA ALA A 373 15.03 10.22 -20.76
C ALA A 373 15.13 9.02 -21.73
N ARG A 374 14.76 7.82 -21.30
CA ARG A 374 14.74 6.56 -22.07
C ARG A 374 13.31 6.13 -22.44
N GLY A 375 12.29 6.91 -22.09
CA GLY A 375 10.89 6.59 -22.37
C GLY A 375 10.25 5.58 -21.41
N ASN A 376 10.87 5.30 -20.25
CA ASN A 376 10.27 4.42 -19.24
C ASN A 376 9.46 5.23 -18.23
N ALA A 377 8.34 4.69 -17.77
CA ALA A 377 7.57 5.28 -16.68
C ALA A 377 8.42 5.40 -15.39
N VAL A 378 8.47 6.59 -14.82
CA VAL A 378 9.12 6.89 -13.54
C VAL A 378 8.05 6.96 -12.47
N ASP A 379 8.19 6.13 -11.43
CA ASP A 379 7.38 6.23 -10.23
C ASP A 379 7.80 7.45 -9.40
N ASP A 380 6.83 8.16 -8.81
CA ASP A 380 7.13 9.26 -7.89
C ASP A 380 7.86 8.71 -6.64
N GLU A 381 9.15 9.00 -6.51
CA GLU A 381 9.97 8.60 -5.37
C GLU A 381 9.54 9.28 -4.06
N ASN A 382 8.83 10.42 -4.15
CA ASN A 382 8.39 11.21 -3.00
C ASN A 382 6.97 10.83 -2.55
N ARG A 383 6.81 9.61 -2.04
CA ARG A 383 5.53 9.20 -1.43
C ARG A 383 5.37 9.73 -0.01
N VAL A 384 4.17 10.20 0.31
CA VAL A 384 3.80 10.82 1.60
C VAL A 384 2.92 9.86 2.40
N ALA A 385 3.27 9.63 3.66
CA ALA A 385 2.44 8.85 4.57
C ALA A 385 1.23 9.66 5.07
N PRO A 386 0.07 9.03 5.30
CA PRO A 386 -1.05 9.68 5.98
C PRO A 386 -0.70 10.00 7.45
N PRO A 387 -1.46 10.92 8.09
CA PRO A 387 -1.37 11.05 9.54
C PRO A 387 -1.79 9.75 10.23
N LEU A 388 -1.28 9.55 11.46
CA LEU A 388 -1.64 8.40 12.29
C LEU A 388 -3.15 8.36 12.57
N ALA A 389 -3.67 7.15 12.78
CA ALA A 389 -5.05 6.95 13.16
C ALA A 389 -5.34 7.62 14.51
N HIS A 390 -6.46 8.34 14.61
CA HIS A 390 -6.97 8.80 15.89
C HIS A 390 -7.65 7.62 16.59
N SER A 391 -6.87 6.86 17.36
CA SER A 391 -7.30 5.64 18.04
C SER A 391 -6.84 5.62 19.50
N PRO A 392 -7.40 6.47 20.38
CA PRO A 392 -6.88 6.67 21.73
C PRO A 392 -6.99 5.45 22.66
N PHE A 393 -7.80 4.46 22.30
CA PHE A 393 -8.00 3.24 23.09
C PHE A 393 -7.17 2.05 22.60
N PHE A 394 -6.50 2.18 21.44
CA PHE A 394 -5.61 1.15 20.93
C PHE A 394 -4.18 1.41 21.41
N ALA A 395 -3.53 0.39 21.96
CA ALA A 395 -2.25 0.56 22.69
C ALA A 395 -1.05 0.95 21.81
N ARG A 396 -1.21 0.88 20.48
CA ARG A 396 -0.14 1.16 19.51
C ARG A 396 -0.60 2.22 18.53
N ASP A 397 0.34 3.05 18.10
CA ASP A 397 0.11 3.93 16.96
C ASP A 397 -0.08 3.08 15.69
N HIS A 398 -1.09 3.42 14.91
CA HIS A 398 -1.39 2.75 13.66
C HIS A 398 -1.44 3.77 12.52
N SER A 399 -0.72 3.50 11.43
CA SER A 399 -0.83 4.28 10.19
C SER A 399 -1.93 3.69 9.33
N PRO A 400 -3.00 4.45 9.00
CA PRO A 400 -4.11 3.93 8.21
C PRO A 400 -3.68 3.37 6.86
N ARG A 401 -4.28 2.25 6.47
CA ARG A 401 -4.09 1.63 5.16
C ARG A 401 -5.41 1.53 4.42
N TRP A 402 -5.33 1.62 3.09
CA TRP A 402 -6.46 1.45 2.19
C TRP A 402 -6.25 0.23 1.32
N HIS A 403 -7.22 -0.67 1.35
CA HIS A 403 -7.22 -1.89 0.56
C HIS A 403 -8.20 -1.71 -0.60
N ILE A 404 -7.70 -1.81 -1.83
CA ILE A 404 -8.52 -1.81 -3.04
C ILE A 404 -8.48 -3.18 -3.68
N PHE A 405 -9.65 -3.77 -3.90
CA PHE A 405 -9.77 -5.06 -4.58
C PHE A 405 -11.03 -5.12 -5.43
N LEU A 406 -11.04 -6.04 -6.39
CA LEU A 406 -12.17 -6.28 -7.28
C LEU A 406 -12.79 -7.64 -6.96
N ALA A 407 -14.10 -7.64 -6.73
CA ALA A 407 -14.87 -8.85 -6.45
C ALA A 407 -15.92 -9.09 -7.54
N ASP A 408 -16.26 -10.36 -7.76
CA ASP A 408 -17.46 -10.74 -8.48
C ASP A 408 -18.63 -10.80 -7.49
N SER A 409 -19.51 -9.79 -7.58
CA SER A 409 -20.72 -9.68 -6.77
C SER A 409 -21.66 -10.89 -6.86
N LYS A 410 -21.67 -11.60 -8.01
CA LYS A 410 -22.58 -12.73 -8.24
C LYS A 410 -22.09 -14.00 -7.55
N GLN A 411 -20.78 -14.20 -7.53
CA GLN A 411 -20.14 -15.40 -6.96
C GLN A 411 -19.68 -15.19 -5.52
N GLY A 412 -19.61 -13.95 -5.04
CA GLY A 412 -19.04 -13.63 -3.73
C GLY A 412 -17.55 -13.90 -3.64
N LYS A 413 -16.85 -14.04 -4.78
CA LYS A 413 -15.43 -14.35 -4.86
C LYS A 413 -14.61 -13.13 -5.28
N ILE A 414 -13.39 -13.05 -4.78
CA ILE A 414 -12.43 -12.02 -5.14
C ILE A 414 -11.84 -12.37 -6.51
N ALA A 415 -11.98 -11.45 -7.46
CA ALA A 415 -11.44 -11.59 -8.81
C ALA A 415 -9.99 -11.08 -8.88
N VAL A 416 -9.73 -9.92 -8.26
CA VAL A 416 -8.38 -9.35 -8.13
C VAL A 416 -8.09 -9.15 -6.65
N PRO A 417 -7.04 -9.78 -6.08
CA PRO A 417 -6.66 -9.63 -4.69
C PRO A 417 -6.39 -8.17 -4.29
N PRO A 418 -6.48 -7.84 -2.99
CA PRO A 418 -6.26 -6.48 -2.53
C PRO A 418 -4.85 -5.95 -2.74
N PHE A 419 -4.80 -4.71 -3.22
CA PHE A 419 -3.62 -3.86 -3.21
C PHE A 419 -3.74 -2.93 -2.02
N THR A 420 -2.72 -2.94 -1.17
CA THR A 420 -2.65 -2.14 0.05
C THR A 420 -1.86 -0.86 -0.20
N PHE A 421 -2.51 0.27 -0.01
CA PHE A 421 -1.91 1.60 -0.09
C PHE A 421 -1.74 2.18 1.31
N SER A 422 -0.50 2.49 1.67
CA SER A 422 -0.12 3.11 2.96
C SER A 422 0.55 4.48 2.77
N THR A 423 0.74 4.90 1.52
CA THR A 423 1.39 6.16 1.14
C THR A 423 0.74 6.71 -0.13
N PHE A 424 0.90 8.00 -0.37
CA PHE A 424 0.22 8.78 -1.41
C PHE A 424 1.18 9.68 -2.18
N ASP A 425 0.84 10.07 -3.40
CA ASP A 425 1.70 10.90 -4.27
C ASP A 425 1.82 12.34 -3.73
N LYS A 426 0.77 12.85 -3.10
CA LYS A 426 0.68 14.22 -2.61
C LYS A 426 0.20 14.24 -1.16
N PRO A 427 0.59 15.25 -0.35
CA PRO A 427 0.13 15.35 1.04
C PRO A 427 -1.39 15.46 1.12
N LEU A 428 -1.99 14.68 2.04
CA LEU A 428 -3.44 14.64 2.26
C LEU A 428 -3.95 15.84 3.06
N PHE A 429 -3.12 16.28 4.02
CA PHE A 429 -3.37 17.41 4.90
C PHE A 429 -2.16 18.34 4.88
N THR A 430 -2.38 19.61 5.16
CA THR A 430 -1.32 20.57 5.49
C THR A 430 -0.78 20.31 6.89
N GLU A 431 0.32 20.97 7.27
CA GLU A 431 0.89 20.88 8.62
C GLU A 431 -0.12 21.29 9.72
N ASP A 432 -1.05 22.20 9.40
CA ASP A 432 -2.11 22.66 10.30
C ASP A 432 -3.31 21.69 10.39
N GLY A 433 -3.26 20.56 9.69
CA GLY A 433 -4.32 19.56 9.65
C GLY A 433 -5.51 19.94 8.75
N THR A 434 -5.36 20.95 7.89
CA THR A 434 -6.40 21.29 6.90
C THR A 434 -6.28 20.38 5.67
N PRO A 435 -7.39 19.85 5.12
CA PRO A 435 -7.35 18.99 3.94
C PRO A 435 -6.86 19.75 2.71
N THR A 436 -5.94 19.16 1.95
CA THR A 436 -5.41 19.76 0.72
C THR A 436 -6.31 19.55 -0.49
N TYR A 437 -7.21 18.55 -0.43
CA TYR A 437 -8.06 18.09 -1.53
C TYR A 437 -7.31 17.65 -2.80
N ASN A 438 -6.01 17.39 -2.68
CA ASN A 438 -5.18 16.91 -3.78
C ASN A 438 -5.73 15.57 -4.32
N VAL A 439 -5.83 15.47 -5.64
CA VAL A 439 -6.15 14.20 -6.31
C VAL A 439 -4.96 13.26 -6.20
N GLN A 440 -5.23 12.09 -5.64
CA GLN A 440 -4.32 10.96 -5.49
C GLN A 440 -4.60 9.95 -6.58
N THR A 441 -3.53 9.30 -7.07
CA THR A 441 -3.64 8.27 -8.11
C THR A 441 -3.24 6.92 -7.54
N LEU A 442 -4.21 6.03 -7.32
CA LEU A 442 -3.95 4.69 -6.83
C LEU A 442 -4.01 3.71 -8.00
N LYS A 443 -2.93 2.94 -8.18
CA LYS A 443 -2.70 2.11 -9.36
C LYS A 443 -2.60 0.64 -8.97
N MET A 444 -3.34 -0.21 -9.67
CA MET A 444 -3.31 -1.66 -9.51
C MET A 444 -3.05 -2.31 -10.85
N GLN A 445 -2.05 -3.18 -10.96
CA GLN A 445 -1.73 -3.89 -12.20
C GLN A 445 -2.07 -5.37 -12.05
N PHE A 446 -2.83 -5.92 -13.00
CA PHE A 446 -3.18 -7.34 -13.03
C PHE A 446 -3.41 -7.81 -14.47
N GLY A 447 -3.44 -9.12 -14.70
CA GLY A 447 -3.66 -9.68 -16.04
C GLY A 447 -5.13 -9.59 -16.47
N ALA A 448 -5.38 -9.08 -17.67
CA ALA A 448 -6.70 -9.08 -18.27
C ALA A 448 -7.18 -10.51 -18.59
N PRO A 449 -8.48 -10.80 -18.52
CA PRO A 449 -9.05 -12.08 -18.94
C PRO A 449 -8.66 -12.47 -20.37
N PRO A 450 -8.59 -13.78 -20.68
CA PRO A 450 -8.20 -14.27 -21.99
C PRO A 450 -9.28 -14.12 -23.07
N GLN A 451 -10.52 -13.84 -22.69
CA GLN A 451 -11.64 -13.71 -23.61
C GLN A 451 -12.04 -12.25 -23.75
N ALA A 452 -12.36 -11.85 -24.98
CA ALA A 452 -12.96 -10.55 -25.23
C ALA A 452 -14.38 -10.51 -24.62
N GLY A 453 -14.77 -9.35 -24.10
CA GLY A 453 -16.06 -9.16 -23.47
C GLY A 453 -16.10 -8.06 -22.42
N ARG A 454 -17.31 -7.82 -21.91
CA ARG A 454 -17.57 -6.85 -20.84
C ARG A 454 -17.55 -7.55 -19.48
N TYR A 455 -16.57 -7.21 -18.66
CA TYR A 455 -16.42 -7.73 -17.30
C TYR A 455 -16.84 -6.66 -16.31
N THR A 456 -17.89 -6.93 -15.53
CA THR A 456 -18.34 -6.01 -14.48
C THR A 456 -17.86 -6.53 -13.13
N PHE A 457 -17.07 -5.72 -12.45
CA PHE A 457 -16.57 -5.98 -11.11
C PHE A 457 -17.25 -5.06 -10.09
N GLN A 458 -17.24 -5.50 -8.85
CA GLN A 458 -17.51 -4.65 -7.69
C GLN A 458 -16.18 -4.25 -7.08
N MET A 459 -15.81 -2.99 -7.23
CA MET A 459 -14.64 -2.42 -6.56
C MET A 459 -14.98 -2.15 -5.10
N ASN A 460 -14.12 -2.61 -4.20
CA ASN A 460 -14.17 -2.30 -2.78
C ASN A 460 -12.94 -1.49 -2.41
N LEU A 461 -13.15 -0.31 -1.84
CA LEU A 461 -12.12 0.52 -1.21
C LEU A 461 -12.40 0.52 0.29
N VAL A 462 -11.53 -0.13 1.06
CA VAL A 462 -11.73 -0.35 2.50
C VAL A 462 -10.58 0.28 3.28
N CYS A 463 -10.90 1.10 4.27
CA CYS A 463 -9.91 1.61 5.23
C CYS A 463 -9.83 0.65 6.43
N ASP A 464 -8.64 0.25 6.83
CA ASP A 464 -8.51 -0.70 7.95
C ASP A 464 -8.70 -0.09 9.34
N SER A 465 -8.68 1.25 9.45
CA SER A 465 -8.55 1.98 10.72
C SER A 465 -9.78 2.74 11.18
N TYR A 466 -10.73 3.03 10.28
CA TYR A 466 -11.90 3.87 10.59
C TYR A 466 -13.18 3.22 10.07
N LEU A 467 -14.26 3.30 10.86
CA LEU A 467 -15.55 2.74 10.46
C LEU A 467 -16.32 3.70 9.54
N GLY A 468 -16.98 3.13 8.53
CA GLY A 468 -17.89 3.87 7.66
C GLY A 468 -17.20 4.81 6.67
N LEU A 469 -15.88 4.70 6.47
CA LEU A 469 -15.15 5.43 5.43
C LEU A 469 -14.99 4.61 4.12
N ASP A 470 -15.51 3.40 4.11
CA ASP A 470 -15.40 2.48 2.98
C ASP A 470 -16.27 2.92 1.81
N SER A 471 -15.86 2.57 0.59
CA SER A 471 -16.60 2.86 -0.64
C SER A 471 -16.70 1.61 -1.51
N GLN A 472 -17.86 1.45 -2.12
CA GLN A 472 -18.16 0.33 -3.01
C GLN A 472 -18.86 0.83 -4.26
N MET A 473 -18.39 0.39 -5.43
CA MET A 473 -18.99 0.76 -6.71
C MET A 473 -18.77 -0.31 -7.77
N HIS A 474 -19.66 -0.34 -8.77
CA HIS A 474 -19.48 -1.19 -9.93
C HIS A 474 -18.57 -0.51 -10.95
N VAL A 475 -17.60 -1.27 -11.45
CA VAL A 475 -16.69 -0.84 -12.51
C VAL A 475 -16.73 -1.86 -13.64
N THR A 476 -16.74 -1.38 -14.88
CA THR A 476 -16.80 -2.25 -16.06
C THR A 476 -15.50 -2.12 -16.84
N MET A 477 -14.89 -3.27 -17.12
CA MET A 477 -13.74 -3.41 -17.98
C MET A 477 -14.20 -4.00 -19.31
N GLU A 478 -13.86 -3.34 -20.41
CA GLU A 478 -14.16 -3.80 -21.76
C GLU A 478 -12.88 -4.35 -22.36
N VAL A 479 -12.88 -5.65 -22.65
CA VAL A 479 -11.77 -6.32 -23.35
C VAL A 479 -12.17 -6.46 -24.81
N GLU A 480 -11.48 -5.74 -25.68
CA GLU A 480 -11.70 -5.76 -27.13
C GLU A 480 -10.80 -6.80 -27.79
N GLU A 481 -11.25 -7.38 -28.90
CA GLU A 481 -10.43 -8.32 -29.67
C GLU A 481 -9.23 -7.61 -30.29
N ALA A 482 -8.07 -8.29 -30.31
CA ALA A 482 -6.82 -7.74 -30.83
C ALA A 482 -6.97 -7.19 -32.27
N SER A 483 -7.76 -7.86 -33.12
CA SER A 483 -8.00 -7.45 -34.50
C SER A 483 -8.77 -6.13 -34.64
N LYS A 484 -9.64 -5.79 -33.68
CA LYS A 484 -10.33 -4.48 -33.67
C LYS A 484 -9.45 -3.37 -33.12
N ALA A 485 -8.59 -3.68 -32.15
CA ALA A 485 -7.62 -2.74 -31.61
C ALA A 485 -6.61 -2.31 -32.70
N GLU A 486 -6.14 -3.24 -33.52
CA GLU A 486 -5.24 -2.96 -34.65
C GLU A 486 -5.91 -2.08 -35.73
N ALA A 487 -7.16 -2.38 -36.12
CA ALA A 487 -7.89 -1.61 -37.14
C ALA A 487 -8.19 -0.16 -36.71
N MET A 488 -8.40 0.10 -35.41
CA MET A 488 -8.66 1.46 -34.90
C MET A 488 -7.39 2.26 -34.60
N VAL A 489 -6.24 1.60 -34.48
CA VAL A 489 -4.92 2.26 -34.35
C VAL A 489 -4.45 2.75 -35.72
N ASP A 490 -4.71 2.00 -36.79
CA ASP A 490 -4.34 2.36 -38.17
C ASP A 490 -5.05 3.63 -38.67
N ASP A 491 -6.31 3.85 -38.27
CA ASP A 491 -7.07 5.08 -38.56
C ASP A 491 -6.55 6.34 -37.81
N GLY A 492 -5.60 6.19 -36.88
CA GLY A 492 -5.22 7.24 -35.93
C GLY A 492 -3.76 7.68 -35.89
N GLU A 493 -2.83 7.04 -36.65
CA GLU A 493 -1.39 7.32 -36.55
C GLU A 493 -0.64 7.64 -37.85
N ILE A 494 -1.33 7.84 -38.98
CA ILE A 494 -0.75 8.53 -40.14
C ILE A 494 -1.71 9.64 -40.56
N SER A 495 -1.50 10.86 -40.05
CA SER A 495 -1.97 12.03 -40.78
C SER A 495 -1.28 12.01 -42.13
N GLU A 496 -2.03 11.71 -43.19
CA GLU A 496 -1.56 11.92 -44.56
C GLU A 496 -1.05 13.36 -44.66
N PRO A 497 0.21 13.59 -45.07
CA PRO A 497 0.72 14.94 -45.19
C PRO A 497 -0.11 15.72 -46.21
N ASP A 498 -0.53 16.93 -45.86
CA ASP A 498 -1.26 17.81 -46.76
C ASP A 498 -0.44 18.03 -48.05
N GLU A 499 -1.09 18.02 -49.21
CA GLU A 499 -0.46 18.14 -50.54
C GLU A 499 0.49 19.36 -50.66
N ASP A 500 0.19 20.44 -49.93
CA ASP A 500 0.95 21.69 -49.95
C ASP A 500 2.23 21.68 -49.10
N THR A 501 2.50 20.59 -48.38
CA THR A 501 3.73 20.45 -47.59
C THR A 501 4.84 19.74 -48.39
N ILE A 502 6.10 20.05 -48.09
CA ILE A 502 7.28 19.37 -48.68
C ILE A 502 7.21 17.85 -48.45
N ALA A 503 6.60 17.43 -47.34
CA ALA A 503 6.34 16.02 -47.02
C ALA A 503 5.29 15.40 -47.96
N GLY A 504 4.22 16.13 -48.29
CA GLY A 504 3.20 15.71 -49.27
C GLY A 504 3.78 15.50 -50.67
N GLN A 505 4.60 16.45 -51.15
CA GLN A 505 5.25 16.35 -52.47
C GLN A 505 6.23 15.17 -52.57
N MET A 506 6.95 14.86 -51.48
CA MET A 506 7.85 13.70 -51.41
C MET A 506 7.08 12.37 -51.32
N ALA A 507 5.92 12.35 -50.67
CA ALA A 507 5.05 11.17 -50.58
C ALA A 507 4.40 10.86 -51.95
N GLN A 508 3.92 11.89 -52.66
CA GLN A 508 3.33 11.76 -54.00
C GLN A 508 4.35 11.24 -55.03
N LEU A 509 5.61 11.69 -54.97
CA LEU A 509 6.70 11.20 -55.82
C LEU A 509 7.10 9.74 -55.54
N ARG A 510 6.81 9.23 -54.34
CA ARG A 510 7.05 7.82 -53.96
C ARG A 510 5.81 6.94 -54.12
N GLY A 511 4.70 7.48 -54.64
CA GLY A 511 3.46 6.74 -54.85
C GLY A 511 2.60 6.55 -53.58
N GLY A 512 2.82 7.35 -52.54
CA GLY A 512 1.97 7.38 -51.34
C GLY A 512 0.70 8.23 -51.53
N THR A 513 -0.34 7.97 -50.74
CA THR A 513 -1.57 8.76 -50.71
C THR A 513 -1.39 10.05 -49.90
N VAL A 514 -2.08 11.11 -50.32
CA VAL A 514 -2.02 12.46 -49.73
C VAL A 514 -3.42 13.07 -49.68
N LYS A 515 -3.67 13.92 -48.69
CA LYS A 515 -4.98 14.53 -48.46
C LYS A 515 -5.16 15.76 -49.34
N ARG A 516 -6.20 15.76 -50.18
CA ARG A 516 -6.52 16.85 -51.11
C ARG A 516 -7.07 18.06 -50.34
N ALA A 517 -6.48 19.24 -50.56
CA ALA A 517 -6.96 20.47 -49.93
C ALA A 517 -8.39 20.78 -50.40
N GLN A 518 -9.28 21.07 -49.45
CA GLN A 518 -10.67 21.44 -49.72
C GLN A 518 -10.73 22.97 -49.85
N ASP A 519 -10.92 23.47 -51.07
CA ASP A 519 -11.02 24.91 -51.34
C ASP A 519 -12.19 25.54 -50.56
N SER A 520 -11.85 26.51 -49.71
CA SER A 520 -12.81 27.47 -49.16
C SER A 520 -13.00 28.59 -50.19
N ASP A 521 -13.94 28.39 -51.12
CA ASP A 521 -14.39 29.47 -51.99
C ASP A 521 -15.40 30.35 -51.25
N ASP A 522 -15.03 31.62 -51.11
CA ASP A 522 -15.82 32.72 -50.58
C ASP A 522 -17.12 32.93 -51.38
N GLU A 523 -18.22 33.12 -50.65
CA GLU A 523 -19.55 33.44 -51.16
C GLU A 523 -19.56 34.80 -51.90
N SER A 524 -20.00 34.80 -53.16
CA SER A 524 -20.49 35.98 -53.86
C SER A 524 -21.97 35.78 -54.22
N ASP A 525 -22.84 36.34 -53.39
CA ASP A 525 -24.29 36.46 -53.59
C ASP A 525 -24.63 37.47 -54.70
N GLY A 526 -25.59 37.12 -55.55
CA GLY A 526 -26.00 37.91 -56.72
C GLY A 526 -27.05 37.23 -57.59
N SER A 527 -28.24 37.04 -57.03
CA SER A 527 -29.44 36.50 -57.68
C SER A 527 -29.85 37.16 -59.00
N ASN A 528 -30.32 36.37 -59.98
CA ASN A 528 -31.65 36.58 -60.59
C ASN A 528 -32.10 35.38 -61.45
N THR A 529 -33.39 35.10 -61.31
CA THR A 529 -34.19 33.96 -61.79
C THR A 529 -34.80 34.15 -63.17
N GLU A 530 -35.20 33.02 -63.76
CA GLU A 530 -36.34 32.76 -64.69
C GLU A 530 -36.07 32.41 -66.17
N GLY A 531 -36.80 31.38 -66.65
CA GLY A 531 -37.16 31.11 -68.06
C GLY A 531 -36.54 29.84 -68.65
N GLU A 532 -37.15 28.66 -68.50
CA GLU A 532 -38.08 28.01 -69.45
C GLU A 532 -37.48 27.53 -70.79
N ASP A 533 -37.40 26.19 -70.89
CA ASP A 533 -37.90 25.32 -71.96
C ASP A 533 -37.20 25.21 -73.34
N VAL A 534 -37.38 24.00 -73.90
CA VAL A 534 -37.31 23.55 -75.30
C VAL A 534 -36.05 22.80 -75.78
N GLY A 535 -36.29 21.53 -76.17
CA GLY A 535 -35.83 20.93 -77.44
C GLY A 535 -34.59 20.04 -77.33
N ASP A 536 -34.69 18.73 -77.11
CA ASP A 536 -35.12 17.65 -78.03
C ASP A 536 -33.99 17.14 -78.95
N ASP A 537 -34.04 15.82 -79.17
CA ASP A 537 -33.34 14.98 -80.16
C ASP A 537 -31.81 14.71 -80.03
N ASP A 538 -31.29 13.51 -80.28
CA ASP A 538 -31.88 12.18 -80.60
C ASP A 538 -30.74 11.13 -80.64
N THR A 539 -31.09 9.86 -80.45
CA THR A 539 -30.42 8.60 -80.86
C THR A 539 -29.00 8.28 -80.35
N SER A 540 -28.60 7.04 -80.07
CA SER A 540 -29.03 5.74 -80.61
C SER A 540 -28.71 4.58 -79.63
N GLU A 541 -29.66 3.65 -79.50
CA GLU A 541 -29.57 2.17 -79.62
C GLU A 541 -28.29 1.45 -79.09
N THR A 542 -28.27 0.30 -78.40
CA THR A 542 -29.20 -0.81 -78.12
C THR A 542 -28.35 -1.88 -77.39
N ASP A 543 -28.99 -2.65 -76.50
CA ASP A 543 -28.83 -4.09 -76.23
C ASP A 543 -27.44 -4.75 -76.11
N THR A 544 -27.20 -5.39 -74.97
CA THR A 544 -27.36 -6.86 -74.88
C THR A 544 -27.36 -7.34 -73.43
N ASP A 545 -28.44 -8.02 -73.08
CA ASP A 545 -28.58 -8.91 -71.93
C ASP A 545 -27.53 -10.02 -71.95
N THR A 546 -27.08 -10.48 -70.78
CA THR A 546 -27.05 -11.92 -70.48
C THR A 546 -26.98 -12.13 -68.97
N ASP A 547 -28.12 -12.57 -68.42
CA ASP A 547 -28.18 -13.41 -67.22
C ASP A 547 -27.48 -14.75 -67.49
N GLU A 548 -26.88 -15.36 -66.47
CA GLU A 548 -27.35 -16.67 -65.94
C GLU A 548 -26.52 -17.13 -64.72
N GLU A 549 -27.29 -17.59 -63.72
CA GLU A 549 -26.98 -18.40 -62.51
C GLU A 549 -26.36 -17.77 -61.26
#